data_AF-A0A434EXE7-F1
#
_entry.id   AF-A0A434EXE7-F1
#
_cell.length_a   1.000
_cell.length_b   1.000
_cell.length_c   1.000
_cell.angle_alpha   90.00
_cell.angle_beta   90.00
_cell.angle_gamma   90.00
#
_symmetry.space_group_name_H-M   'P 1'
#
loop_
_entity.id
_entity.type
_entity.pdbx_description
1 polymer ?
#
loop_
_entity_poly.entity_id
_entity_poly.type
_entity_poly.pdbx_seq_one_letter_code
_entity_poly.pdbx_strand_id
1 'polypeptide(L)'
;MFEVDWKTPHLWRKTTKSRETAPELQGDLQTDVLVVGGGFTGMAAALGARDSGVDVILLEGNEIGSAASGRNNGLVISHHSKA
;
A
#
# COMPACT_ATOMS: atom_id res chain seq x y z
N MET A 1 -1.21 16.14 22.87
CA MET A 1 -1.08 15.28 21.68
C MET A 1 -1.58 13.91 22.07
N PHE A 2 -2.57 13.34 21.38
CA PHE A 2 -3.00 11.97 21.66
C PHE A 2 -1.91 11.01 21.18
N GLU A 3 -1.58 10.00 21.98
CA GLU A 3 -0.74 8.90 21.50
C GLU A 3 -1.51 8.10 20.45
N VAL A 4 -0.94 8.01 19.25
CA VAL A 4 -1.48 7.15 18.21
C VAL A 4 -0.88 5.76 18.41
N ASP A 5 -1.71 4.81 18.82
CA ASP A 5 -1.32 3.41 18.88
C ASP A 5 -1.26 2.82 17.47
N TRP A 6 -0.05 2.79 16.92
CA TRP A 6 0.22 2.19 15.61
C TRP A 6 0.20 0.66 15.65
N LYS A 7 0.21 0.02 16.82
CA LYS A 7 0.32 -1.44 16.98
C LYS A 7 -1.03 -2.14 17.02
N THR A 8 -2.10 -1.48 17.48
CA THR A 8 -3.44 -2.08 17.47
C THR A 8 -3.89 -2.35 16.02
N PRO A 9 -4.22 -3.62 15.67
CA PRO A 9 -4.68 -3.95 14.32
C PRO A 9 -6.08 -3.39 14.07
N HIS A 10 -6.22 -2.64 12.99
CA HIS A 10 -7.49 -2.10 12.50
C HIS A 10 -8.37 -3.23 11.91
N LEU A 11 -9.67 -2.94 11.68
CA LEU A 11 -10.65 -3.93 11.22
C LEU A 11 -10.15 -4.75 10.03
N TRP A 12 -9.65 -4.09 8.99
CA TRP A 12 -9.13 -4.76 7.79
C TRP A 12 -8.00 -5.74 8.10
N ARG A 13 -7.05 -5.38 8.97
CA ARG A 13 -5.97 -6.28 9.39
C ARG A 13 -6.45 -7.45 10.25
N LYS A 14 -7.54 -7.30 11.00
CA LYS A 14 -8.16 -8.39 11.78
C LYS A 14 -8.93 -9.39 10.93
N THR A 15 -9.51 -8.94 9.82
CA THR A 15 -10.40 -9.77 8.98
C THR A 15 -9.74 -10.28 7.71
N THR A 16 -8.61 -9.71 7.29
CA THR A 16 -7.85 -10.19 6.14
C THR A 16 -7.05 -11.44 6.51
N LYS A 17 -6.96 -12.40 5.56
CA LYS A 17 -6.04 -13.54 5.71
C LYS A 17 -4.60 -13.05 5.88
N SER A 18 -3.79 -13.85 6.58
CA SER A 18 -2.35 -13.61 6.64
C SER A 18 -1.79 -13.49 5.22
N ARG A 19 -0.89 -12.53 5.02
CA ARG A 19 -0.20 -12.31 3.75
C ARG A 19 1.25 -12.74 3.91
N GLU A 20 1.78 -13.37 2.88
CA GLU A 20 3.22 -13.56 2.80
C GLU A 20 3.89 -12.19 2.65
N THR A 21 4.88 -11.94 3.48
CA THR A 21 5.73 -10.76 3.36
C THR A 21 6.60 -10.90 2.13
N ALA A 22 6.71 -9.84 1.33
CA ALA A 22 7.72 -9.77 0.28
C ALA A 22 9.11 -9.91 0.91
N PRO A 23 10.07 -10.54 0.21
CA PRO A 23 11.44 -10.59 0.68
C PRO A 23 12.00 -9.17 0.85
N GLU A 24 12.85 -8.99 1.86
CA GLU A 24 13.61 -7.75 2.01
C GLU A 24 14.49 -7.51 0.79
N LEU A 25 14.65 -6.25 0.40
CA LEU A 25 15.56 -5.87 -0.67
C LEU A 25 16.99 -6.30 -0.32
N GLN A 26 17.59 -7.11 -1.18
CA GLN A 26 18.97 -7.55 -1.04
C GLN A 26 19.82 -6.91 -2.14
N GLY A 27 20.82 -6.11 -1.74
CA GLY A 27 21.73 -5.45 -2.67
C GLY A 27 21.03 -4.46 -3.60
N ASP A 28 21.68 -4.20 -4.73
CA ASP A 28 21.21 -3.24 -5.72
C ASP A 28 20.36 -3.95 -6.79
N LEU A 29 19.18 -3.40 -7.07
CA LEU A 29 18.31 -3.82 -8.16
C LEU A 29 18.17 -2.69 -9.18
N GLN A 30 18.00 -3.06 -10.45
CA GLN A 30 17.67 -2.14 -11.53
C GLN A 30 16.26 -2.42 -12.03
N THR A 31 15.55 -1.36 -12.37
CA THR A 31 14.20 -1.40 -12.93
C THR A 31 13.95 -0.10 -13.69
N ASP A 32 12.98 -0.08 -14.60
CA ASP A 32 12.62 1.14 -15.33
C ASP A 32 11.90 2.15 -14.42
N VAL A 33 11.07 1.64 -13.50
CA VAL A 33 10.29 2.45 -12.55
C VAL A 33 10.39 1.89 -11.13
N LEU A 34 10.80 2.73 -10.19
CA LEU A 34 10.73 2.42 -8.76
C LEU A 34 9.53 3.14 -8.13
N VAL A 35 8.64 2.37 -7.49
CA VAL A 35 7.55 2.88 -6.67
C VAL A 35 7.91 2.75 -5.20
N VAL A 36 7.90 3.86 -4.46
CA VAL A 36 8.17 3.89 -3.01
C VAL A 36 6.85 4.09 -2.25
N GLY A 37 6.50 3.11 -1.42
CA GLY A 37 5.30 3.09 -0.58
C GLY A 37 4.25 2.10 -1.08
N GLY A 38 3.97 1.07 -0.27
CA GLY A 38 2.97 0.03 -0.49
C GLY A 38 1.55 0.42 -0.08
N GLY A 39 1.20 1.70 -0.26
CA GLY A 39 -0.16 2.20 -0.07
C GLY A 39 -1.06 1.96 -1.30
N PHE A 40 -2.31 2.40 -1.22
CA PHE A 40 -3.28 2.29 -2.32
C PHE A 40 -2.76 2.92 -3.62
N THR A 41 -2.28 4.17 -3.54
CA THR A 41 -1.75 4.89 -4.69
C THR A 41 -0.49 4.24 -5.27
N GLY A 42 0.43 3.79 -4.41
CA GLY A 42 1.66 3.14 -4.86
C GLY A 42 1.38 1.81 -5.57
N MET A 43 0.52 0.96 -4.99
CA MET A 43 0.11 -0.28 -5.65
C MET A 43 -0.62 -0.03 -6.98
N ALA A 44 -1.51 0.98 -7.03
CA ALA A 44 -2.20 1.34 -8.28
C ALA A 44 -1.22 1.83 -9.35
N ALA A 45 -0.20 2.62 -8.96
CA ALA A 45 0.84 3.06 -9.87
C ALA A 45 1.72 1.91 -10.37
N ALA A 46 2.15 1.01 -9.49
CA ALA A 46 2.94 -0.16 -9.85
C ALA A 46 2.15 -1.11 -10.78
N LEU A 47 0.87 -1.33 -10.51
CA LEU A 47 0.00 -2.13 -11.38
C LEU A 47 -0.14 -1.48 -12.76
N GLY A 48 -0.41 -0.17 -12.82
CA GLY A 48 -0.49 0.55 -14.09
C GLY A 48 0.82 0.52 -14.90
N ALA A 49 1.97 0.61 -14.24
CA ALA A 49 3.27 0.47 -14.88
C ALA A 49 3.47 -0.94 -15.45
N ARG A 50 3.18 -1.99 -14.66
CA ARG A 50 3.22 -3.39 -15.13
C ARG A 50 2.29 -3.62 -16.31
N ASP A 51 1.06 -3.14 -16.24
CA ASP A 51 0.05 -3.29 -17.30
C ASP A 51 0.47 -2.57 -18.60
N SER A 52 1.30 -1.53 -18.48
CA SER A 52 1.91 -0.81 -19.61
C SER A 52 3.16 -1.50 -20.17
N GLY A 53 3.56 -2.66 -19.63
CA GLY A 53 4.74 -3.42 -20.06
C GLY A 53 6.07 -2.90 -19.50
N VAL A 54 6.03 -2.04 -18.49
CA VAL A 54 7.23 -1.45 -17.86
C VAL A 54 7.72 -2.36 -16.74
N ASP A 55 9.03 -2.57 -16.65
CA ASP A 55 9.60 -3.23 -15.48
C ASP A 55 9.51 -2.30 -14.26
N VAL A 56 8.95 -2.79 -13.17
CA VAL A 56 8.70 -1.98 -11.98
C VAL A 56 8.93 -2.76 -10.71
N ILE A 57 9.63 -2.10 -9.78
CA ILE A 57 9.81 -2.56 -8.41
C ILE A 57 8.98 -1.65 -7.50
N LEU A 58 8.25 -2.26 -6.55
CA LEU A 58 7.60 -1.55 -5.45
C LEU A 58 8.31 -1.89 -4.15
N LEU A 59 8.71 -0.87 -3.39
CA LEU A 59 9.31 -1.02 -2.06
C LEU A 59 8.39 -0.43 -0.99
N GLU A 60 8.23 -1.16 0.11
CA GLU A 60 7.52 -0.73 1.32
C GLU A 60 8.43 -1.02 2.54
N GLY A 61 8.55 -0.06 3.44
CA GLY A 61 9.42 -0.17 4.62
C GLY A 61 8.81 -0.99 5.76
N ASN A 62 7.52 -1.33 5.66
CA ASN A 62 6.80 -2.18 6.60
C ASN A 62 5.96 -3.20 5.80
N GLU A 63 4.72 -3.43 6.19
CA GLU A 63 3.77 -4.23 5.41
C GLU A 63 2.96 -3.36 4.45
N ILE A 64 2.60 -3.96 3.31
CA ILE A 64 1.66 -3.40 2.33
C ILE A 64 0.37 -2.95 3.02
N GLY A 65 0.03 -1.67 2.85
CA GLY A 65 -1.17 -1.05 3.42
C GLY A 65 -1.11 -0.78 4.93
N SER A 66 0.03 -0.89 5.60
CA SER A 66 0.12 -0.73 7.07
C SER A 66 -0.25 0.67 7.61
N ALA A 67 -0.23 1.68 6.74
CA ALA A 67 -0.49 3.09 7.07
C ALA A 67 -1.93 3.53 6.67
N ALA A 68 -2.07 4.77 6.18
CA ALA A 68 -3.37 5.40 5.88
C ALA A 68 -4.28 4.54 4.98
N SER A 69 -3.71 3.85 3.99
CA SER A 69 -4.48 3.03 3.05
C SER A 69 -5.09 1.76 3.67
N GLY A 70 -4.52 1.19 4.73
CA GLY A 70 -5.16 0.08 5.45
C GLY A 70 -6.01 0.56 6.62
N ARG A 71 -5.78 1.77 7.15
CA ARG A 71 -6.52 2.30 8.31
C ARG A 71 -7.75 3.14 7.96
N ASN A 72 -8.12 3.23 6.67
CA ASN A 72 -9.26 4.03 6.23
C ASN A 72 -10.61 3.34 6.52
N ASN A 73 -11.71 4.10 6.39
CA ASN A 73 -13.07 3.61 6.66
C ASN A 73 -13.67 2.73 5.55
N GLY A 74 -12.95 2.52 4.43
CA GLY A 74 -13.40 1.71 3.28
C GLY A 74 -14.52 2.34 2.45
N LEU A 75 -14.79 3.63 2.61
CA LEU A 75 -15.85 4.33 1.89
C LEU A 75 -15.39 4.68 0.47
N VAL A 76 -16.06 4.11 -0.52
CA VAL A 76 -15.90 4.45 -1.94
C VAL A 76 -17.17 5.14 -2.40
N ILE A 77 -17.09 6.44 -2.67
CA ILE A 77 -18.23 7.27 -3.05
C ILE A 77 -18.00 7.87 -4.43
N SER A 78 -18.91 7.60 -5.37
CA SER A 78 -18.86 8.16 -6.73
C SER A 78 -19.43 9.57 -6.81
N HIS A 79 -20.28 9.95 -5.85
CA HIS A 79 -20.97 11.23 -5.79
C HIS A 79 -20.58 11.99 -4.52
N HIS A 80 -19.80 13.06 -4.68
CA HIS A 80 -19.84 14.16 -3.72
C HIS A 80 -21.01 15.05 -4.13
N SER A 81 -22.14 14.96 -3.43
CA SER A 81 -23.13 16.03 -3.49
C SER A 81 -22.46 17.27 -2.91
N LYS A 82 -22.19 18.28 -3.75
CA LYS A 82 -21.95 19.63 -3.25
C LYS A 82 -23.28 20.09 -2.65
N ALA A 83 -23.43 19.93 -1.34
CA ALA A 83 -24.34 20.77 -0.57
C ALA A 83 -23.62 22.08 -0.26
#